data_AF-A0A4V2E3Z1-F1
#
_entry.id   AF-A0A4V2E3Z1-F1
#
_cell.length_a   1.000
_cell.length_b   1.000
_cell.length_c   1.000
_cell.angle_alpha   90.00
_cell.angle_beta   90.00
_cell.angle_gamma   90.00
#
_symmetry.space_group_name_H-M   'P 1'
#
loop_
_entity.id
_entity.type
_entity.pdbx_description
1 polymer ?
#
loop_
_entity_poly.entity_id
_entity_poly.type
_entity_poly.pdbx_seq_one_letter_code
_entity_poly.pdbx_strand_id
1 'polypeptide(L)'
;MAASPYTGKPVTDWLQVTHSLISQYPIHPQEILDVAMLSWDRLWASQIGGQISLDEVELPATVVGYFFQKLFAHELKVRYPNVWRGEELKSDKDLVNIQNPNFSTEMKSSGQLGYALFGNRSYNQLSESSTTSGKDKSGFYITVNFYRKAITLLRIGWIDQDDWIPQGAATGQAAVLKPEVYQYKLLEINGPYRYASPIELLNGIGPKSVIQFHNEGVYTFGDLKNYSGFSPKILKTLQDNRPFLNSF
;
A
#
# COMPACT_ATOMS: atom_id res chain seq x y z
N MET A 1 -12.79 13.77 -17.06
CA MET A 1 -12.44 13.87 -15.64
C MET A 1 -13.67 13.51 -14.83
N ALA A 2 -13.61 12.45 -14.03
CA ALA A 2 -14.64 12.21 -13.02
C ALA A 2 -14.45 13.26 -11.91
N ALA A 3 -15.51 13.92 -11.47
CA ALA A 3 -15.43 14.83 -10.33
C ALA A 3 -15.02 14.03 -9.08
N SER A 4 -14.14 14.59 -8.23
CA SER A 4 -13.74 13.94 -6.99
C SER A 4 -14.99 13.64 -6.14
N PRO A 5 -15.14 12.41 -5.61
CA PRO A 5 -16.27 12.04 -4.76
C PRO A 5 -16.27 12.80 -3.42
N TYR A 6 -15.17 13.46 -3.07
CA TYR A 6 -15.01 14.26 -1.87
C TYR A 6 -15.32 15.75 -2.09
N THR A 7 -15.60 16.16 -3.33
CA THR A 7 -15.87 17.57 -3.68
C THR A 7 -17.03 18.12 -2.85
N GLY A 8 -16.81 19.24 -2.17
CA GLY A 8 -17.83 19.91 -1.36
C GLY A 8 -18.20 19.19 -0.06
N LYS A 9 -17.45 18.14 0.33
CA LYS A 9 -17.64 17.44 1.61
C LYS A 9 -16.61 17.91 2.65
N PRO A 10 -17.01 18.17 3.90
CA PRO A 10 -16.05 18.43 4.96
C PRO A 10 -15.19 17.19 5.23
N VAL A 11 -13.95 17.38 5.68
CA VAL A 11 -12.98 16.29 5.93
C VAL A 11 -13.53 15.21 6.88
N THR A 12 -14.36 15.62 7.84
CA THR A 12 -15.04 14.71 8.79
C THR A 12 -15.92 13.66 8.12
N ASP A 13 -16.44 13.96 6.93
CA ASP A 13 -17.36 13.08 6.21
C ASP A 13 -16.62 12.18 5.21
N TRP A 14 -15.33 12.43 4.96
CA TRP A 14 -14.57 11.72 3.94
C TRP A 14 -14.49 10.22 4.22
N LEU A 15 -14.36 9.80 5.48
CA LEU A 15 -14.33 8.38 5.83
C LEU A 15 -15.61 7.67 5.40
N GLN A 16 -16.78 8.29 5.61
CA GLN A 16 -18.06 7.73 5.19
C GLN A 16 -18.17 7.63 3.65
N VAL A 17 -17.69 8.66 2.94
CA VAL A 17 -17.60 8.63 1.47
C VAL A 17 -16.72 7.47 1.01
N THR A 18 -15.55 7.29 1.62
CA THR A 18 -14.61 6.20 1.31
C THR A 18 -15.23 4.82 1.53
N HIS A 19 -15.96 4.61 2.63
CA HIS A 19 -16.68 3.35 2.86
C HIS A 19 -17.72 3.08 1.77
N SER A 20 -18.48 4.10 1.34
CA SER A 20 -19.45 3.96 0.26
C SER A 20 -18.79 3.63 -1.08
N LEU A 21 -17.67 4.28 -1.41
CA LEU A 21 -16.90 3.98 -2.62
C LEU A 21 -16.38 2.54 -2.62
N ILE A 22 -15.81 2.09 -1.51
CA ILE A 22 -15.24 0.74 -1.40
C ILE A 22 -16.34 -0.33 -1.42
N SER A 23 -17.52 -0.08 -0.87
CA SER A 23 -18.66 -1.01 -0.99
C SER A 23 -19.16 -1.19 -2.43
N GLN A 24 -18.87 -0.24 -3.31
CA GLN A 24 -19.21 -0.30 -4.74
C GLN A 24 -18.05 -0.84 -5.59
N TYR A 25 -16.85 -0.96 -5.02
CA TYR A 25 -15.70 -1.45 -5.73
C TYR A 25 -15.90 -2.95 -6.07
N PRO A 26 -15.68 -3.38 -7.32
CA PRO A 26 -16.10 -4.70 -7.78
C PRO A 26 -15.28 -5.87 -7.22
N ILE A 27 -14.21 -5.62 -6.45
CA ILE A 27 -13.44 -6.65 -5.75
C ILE A 27 -13.55 -6.39 -4.25
N HIS A 28 -14.01 -7.37 -3.50
CA HIS A 28 -14.15 -7.24 -2.05
C HIS A 28 -12.76 -7.07 -1.37
N PRO A 29 -12.62 -6.26 -0.30
CA PRO A 29 -11.33 -6.06 0.37
C PRO A 29 -10.60 -7.34 0.79
N GLN A 30 -11.34 -8.37 1.22
CA GLN A 30 -10.76 -9.68 1.53
C GLN A 30 -10.13 -10.34 0.30
N GLU A 31 -10.78 -10.24 -0.87
CA GLU A 31 -10.22 -10.79 -2.10
C GLU A 31 -8.99 -10.01 -2.57
N ILE A 32 -8.96 -8.68 -2.35
CA ILE A 32 -7.76 -7.86 -2.57
C ILE A 32 -6.59 -8.38 -1.72
N LEU A 33 -6.85 -8.70 -0.45
CA LEU A 33 -5.86 -9.30 0.44
C LEU A 33 -5.38 -10.65 -0.12
N ASP A 34 -6.28 -11.53 -0.51
CA ASP A 34 -5.93 -12.86 -1.01
C ASP A 34 -5.07 -12.78 -2.28
N VAL A 35 -5.43 -11.89 -3.22
CA VAL A 35 -4.66 -11.64 -4.44
C VAL A 35 -3.30 -11.01 -4.12
N ALA A 36 -3.24 -10.08 -3.16
CA ALA A 36 -1.99 -9.48 -2.72
C ALA A 36 -1.04 -10.53 -2.14
N MET A 37 -1.50 -11.35 -1.19
CA MET A 37 -0.67 -12.37 -0.58
C MET A 37 -0.18 -13.40 -1.60
N LEU A 38 -1.07 -13.90 -2.46
CA LEU A 38 -0.70 -14.84 -3.53
C LEU A 38 0.34 -14.24 -4.50
N SER A 39 0.16 -12.98 -4.89
CA SER A 39 1.10 -12.29 -5.79
C SER A 39 2.45 -12.07 -5.12
N TRP A 40 2.44 -11.76 -3.83
CA TRP A 40 3.65 -11.57 -3.04
C TRP A 40 4.43 -12.87 -2.86
N ASP A 41 3.74 -13.96 -2.53
CA ASP A 41 4.34 -15.29 -2.39
C ASP A 41 4.93 -15.76 -3.71
N ARG A 42 4.21 -15.56 -4.83
CA ARG A 42 4.73 -15.88 -6.17
C ARG A 42 5.96 -15.06 -6.54
N LEU A 43 6.03 -13.79 -6.15
CA LEU A 43 7.21 -12.95 -6.40
C LEU A 43 8.44 -13.58 -5.73
N TRP A 44 8.36 -13.91 -4.44
CA TRP A 44 9.51 -14.44 -3.70
C TRP A 44 9.81 -15.91 -4.01
N ALA A 45 8.83 -16.68 -4.50
CA ALA A 45 9.04 -18.03 -5.03
C ALA A 45 9.61 -18.06 -6.46
N SER A 46 9.72 -16.91 -7.14
CA SER A 46 10.19 -16.83 -8.52
C SER A 46 11.71 -16.94 -8.65
N GLN A 47 12.17 -17.27 -9.86
CA GLN A 47 13.58 -17.39 -10.19
C GLN A 47 13.96 -16.55 -11.42
N ILE A 48 15.16 -15.97 -11.41
CA ILE A 48 15.79 -15.36 -12.58
C ILE A 48 16.42 -16.48 -13.41
N GLY A 49 16.00 -16.61 -14.67
CA GLY A 49 16.52 -17.61 -15.60
C GLY A 49 16.27 -19.06 -15.17
N GLY A 50 15.36 -19.31 -14.22
CA GLY A 50 15.12 -20.63 -13.63
C GLY A 50 16.27 -21.16 -12.75
N GLN A 51 17.19 -20.29 -12.33
CA GLN A 51 18.40 -20.69 -11.59
C GLN A 51 18.60 -19.91 -10.30
N ILE A 52 18.41 -18.60 -10.33
CA ILE A 52 18.69 -17.73 -9.17
C ILE A 52 17.36 -17.41 -8.49
N SER A 53 17.18 -17.83 -7.24
CA SER A 53 15.99 -17.46 -6.47
C SER A 53 15.92 -15.94 -6.29
N LEU A 54 14.78 -15.32 -6.56
CA LEU A 54 14.59 -13.90 -6.22
C LEU A 54 14.68 -13.66 -4.73
N ASP A 55 14.42 -14.68 -3.91
CA ASP A 55 14.57 -14.61 -2.46
C ASP A 55 16.03 -14.36 -2.03
N GLU A 56 17.01 -14.73 -2.85
CA GLU A 56 18.44 -14.57 -2.52
C GLU A 56 19.01 -13.23 -3.01
N VAL A 57 18.22 -12.44 -3.73
CA VAL A 57 18.66 -11.20 -4.38
C VAL A 57 18.11 -9.99 -3.65
N GLU A 58 19.00 -9.03 -3.34
CA GLU A 58 18.57 -7.71 -2.87
C GLU A 58 17.99 -6.89 -4.02
N LEU A 59 16.67 -6.92 -4.15
CA LEU A 59 15.95 -6.16 -5.16
C LEU A 59 15.66 -4.72 -4.69
N PRO A 60 15.86 -3.70 -5.56
CA PRO A 60 15.36 -2.36 -5.29
C PRO A 60 13.84 -2.37 -5.08
N ALA A 61 13.34 -1.53 -4.15
CA ALA A 61 11.92 -1.49 -3.82
C ALA A 61 11.01 -1.20 -5.02
N THR A 62 11.48 -0.42 -5.99
CA THR A 62 10.78 -0.13 -7.24
C THR A 62 10.60 -1.37 -8.12
N VAL A 63 11.59 -2.26 -8.15
CA VAL A 63 11.55 -3.53 -8.88
C VAL A 63 10.58 -4.50 -8.22
N VAL A 64 10.63 -4.62 -6.89
CA VAL A 64 9.67 -5.42 -6.12
C VAL A 64 8.24 -4.92 -6.36
N GLY A 65 8.02 -3.60 -6.27
CA GLY A 65 6.73 -2.97 -6.55
C GLY A 65 6.21 -3.26 -7.96
N TYR A 66 7.08 -3.14 -8.96
CA TYR A 66 6.72 -3.43 -10.36
C TYR A 66 6.31 -4.89 -10.57
N PHE A 67 7.10 -5.85 -10.06
CA PHE A 67 6.75 -7.27 -10.18
C PHE A 67 5.46 -7.60 -9.44
N PHE A 68 5.28 -7.07 -8.23
CA PHE A 68 4.06 -7.25 -7.45
C PHE A 68 2.83 -6.76 -8.23
N GLN A 69 2.90 -5.54 -8.79
CA GLN A 69 1.84 -4.99 -9.62
C GLN A 69 1.51 -5.90 -10.82
N LYS A 70 2.53 -6.39 -11.54
CA LYS A 70 2.32 -7.27 -12.71
C LYS A 70 1.68 -8.60 -12.32
N LEU A 71 2.12 -9.21 -11.22
CA LEU A 71 1.54 -10.44 -10.70
C LEU A 71 0.11 -10.25 -10.21
N PHE A 72 -0.18 -9.14 -9.52
CA PHE A 72 -1.52 -8.78 -9.06
C PHE A 72 -2.49 -8.61 -10.24
N ALA A 73 -2.08 -7.83 -11.25
CA ALA A 73 -2.87 -7.61 -12.46
C ALA A 73 -3.11 -8.93 -13.23
N HIS A 74 -2.09 -9.78 -13.31
CA HIS A 74 -2.20 -11.09 -13.94
C HIS A 74 -3.21 -11.98 -13.20
N GLU A 75 -3.15 -12.03 -11.86
CA GLU A 75 -4.07 -12.83 -11.05
C GLU A 75 -5.53 -12.38 -11.23
N LEU A 76 -5.79 -11.07 -11.23
CA LEU A 76 -7.14 -10.56 -11.51
C LEU A 76 -7.62 -10.91 -12.93
N LYS A 77 -6.74 -10.83 -13.92
CA LYS A 77 -7.07 -11.24 -15.30
C LYS A 77 -7.37 -12.73 -15.38
N VAL A 78 -6.67 -13.57 -14.64
CA VAL A 78 -6.93 -15.03 -14.61
C VAL A 78 -8.30 -15.31 -13.98
N ARG A 79 -8.62 -14.66 -12.86
CA ARG A 79 -9.91 -14.83 -12.16
C ARG A 79 -11.09 -14.26 -12.95
N TYR A 80 -10.88 -13.12 -13.61
CA TYR A 80 -11.93 -12.34 -14.26
C TYR A 80 -11.50 -11.83 -15.65
N PRO A 81 -11.25 -12.71 -16.63
CA PRO A 81 -10.61 -12.36 -17.90
C PRO A 81 -11.38 -11.35 -18.75
N ASN A 82 -12.70 -11.24 -18.56
CA ASN A 82 -13.58 -10.32 -19.28
C ASN A 82 -13.89 -9.03 -18.50
N VAL A 83 -13.35 -8.90 -17.29
CA VAL A 83 -13.58 -7.75 -16.40
C VAL A 83 -12.28 -7.00 -16.14
N TRP A 84 -11.16 -7.71 -15.97
CA TRP A 84 -9.88 -7.14 -15.57
C TRP A 84 -8.76 -7.50 -16.54
N ARG A 85 -7.89 -6.52 -16.79
CA ARG A 85 -6.59 -6.72 -17.43
C ARG A 85 -5.55 -5.83 -16.77
N GLY A 86 -4.27 -6.11 -17.03
CA GLY A 86 -3.20 -5.15 -16.73
C GLY A 86 -3.13 -4.01 -17.74
N GLU A 87 -2.33 -3.00 -17.43
CA GLU A 87 -2.00 -1.91 -18.36
C GLU A 87 -1.43 -2.42 -19.70
N GLU A 88 -1.87 -1.79 -20.80
CA GLU A 88 -1.35 -2.03 -22.17
C GLU A 88 -0.96 -0.71 -22.83
N LEU A 89 -1.68 0.37 -22.51
CA LEU A 89 -1.42 1.73 -23.00
C LEU A 89 -0.83 2.61 -21.90
N LYS A 90 -0.07 3.65 -22.28
CA LYS A 90 0.49 4.63 -21.33
C LYS A 90 -0.57 5.38 -20.50
N SER A 91 -1.79 5.48 -21.02
CA SER A 91 -2.94 6.10 -20.35
C SER A 91 -3.66 5.15 -19.39
N ASP A 92 -3.40 3.85 -19.47
CA ASP A 92 -4.08 2.85 -18.64
C ASP A 92 -3.61 2.95 -17.19
N LYS A 93 -4.55 2.80 -16.26
CA LYS A 93 -4.20 2.49 -14.87
C LYS A 93 -3.58 1.10 -14.77
N ASP A 94 -2.91 0.85 -13.65
CA ASP A 94 -2.16 -0.39 -13.44
C ASP A 94 -3.06 -1.63 -13.53
N LEU A 95 -4.28 -1.53 -12.97
CA LEU A 95 -5.37 -2.48 -13.08
C LEU A 95 -6.50 -1.83 -13.89
N VAL A 96 -6.81 -2.38 -15.06
CA VAL A 96 -7.86 -1.84 -15.94
C VAL A 96 -9.12 -2.67 -15.83
N ASN A 97 -10.21 -2.02 -15.43
CA ASN A 97 -11.54 -2.62 -15.50
C ASN A 97 -12.13 -2.39 -16.89
N ILE A 98 -12.30 -3.46 -17.66
CA ILE A 98 -12.73 -3.44 -19.06
C ILE A 98 -14.20 -3.06 -19.18
N GLN A 99 -15.02 -3.43 -18.19
CA GLN A 99 -16.47 -3.21 -18.22
C GLN A 99 -16.85 -1.81 -17.73
N ASN A 100 -16.12 -1.29 -16.74
CA ASN A 100 -16.34 0.04 -16.19
C ASN A 100 -15.01 0.70 -15.81
N PRO A 101 -14.46 1.55 -16.69
CA PRO A 101 -13.17 2.21 -16.48
C PRO A 101 -13.07 3.02 -15.18
N ASN A 102 -14.18 3.45 -14.57
CA ASN A 102 -14.19 4.17 -13.29
C ASN A 102 -13.64 3.34 -12.12
N PHE A 103 -13.68 2.01 -12.24
CA PHE A 103 -13.08 1.09 -11.26
C PHE A 103 -11.64 0.74 -11.57
N SER A 104 -11.06 1.27 -12.66
CA SER A 104 -9.63 1.07 -12.91
C SER A 104 -8.81 1.68 -11.77
N THR A 105 -7.73 1.00 -11.40
CA THR A 105 -7.03 1.23 -10.14
C THR A 105 -5.54 1.39 -10.35
N GLU A 106 -4.98 2.42 -9.72
CA GLU A 106 -3.52 2.59 -9.60
C GLU A 106 -2.99 1.72 -8.46
N MET A 107 -1.77 1.24 -8.61
CA MET A 107 -1.01 0.59 -7.55
C MET A 107 0.16 1.48 -7.12
N LYS A 108 0.40 1.53 -5.80
CA LYS A 108 1.56 2.21 -5.23
C LYS A 108 2.22 1.35 -4.18
N SER A 109 3.53 1.20 -4.30
CA SER A 109 4.34 0.42 -3.37
C SER A 109 5.40 1.30 -2.69
N SER A 110 5.66 1.07 -1.40
CA SER A 110 6.75 1.73 -0.66
C SER A 110 7.51 0.70 0.17
N GLY A 111 8.80 0.53 -0.13
CA GLY A 111 9.67 -0.48 0.48
C GLY A 111 10.52 0.02 1.66
N GLN A 112 10.20 1.20 2.21
CA GLN A 112 10.93 1.77 3.33
C GLN A 112 10.24 1.50 4.66
N LEU A 113 11.00 1.58 5.75
CA LEU A 113 10.43 1.50 7.09
C LEU A 113 9.47 2.69 7.31
N GLY A 114 8.19 2.39 7.51
CA GLY A 114 7.12 3.36 7.70
C GLY A 114 5.94 3.12 6.76
N TYR A 115 4.89 3.93 6.92
CA TYR A 115 3.63 3.78 6.18
C TYR A 115 3.41 4.83 5.08
N ALA A 116 4.38 5.74 4.91
CA ALA A 116 4.30 6.79 3.89
C ALA A 116 4.41 6.23 2.46
N LEU A 117 3.64 6.83 1.56
CA LEU A 117 3.67 6.62 0.13
C LEU A 117 4.34 7.79 -0.58
N PHE A 118 5.02 7.49 -1.67
CA PHE A 118 5.82 8.44 -2.42
C PHE A 118 5.40 8.42 -3.88
N GLY A 119 5.01 9.58 -4.39
CA GLY A 119 4.54 9.79 -5.74
C GLY A 119 5.62 10.30 -6.67
N ASN A 120 5.43 10.10 -7.97
CA ASN A 120 6.29 10.63 -9.01
C ASN A 120 6.32 12.17 -9.02
N ARG A 121 7.49 12.77 -9.26
CA ARG A 121 7.64 14.23 -9.37
C ARG A 121 6.65 14.91 -10.35
N SER A 122 6.17 14.17 -11.36
CA SER A 122 5.19 14.68 -12.34
C SER A 122 3.81 15.00 -11.75
N TYR A 123 3.54 14.73 -10.46
CA TYR A 123 2.36 15.29 -9.79
C TYR A 123 2.39 16.84 -9.77
N ASN A 124 3.56 17.47 -9.96
CA ASN A 124 3.77 18.93 -9.95
C ASN A 124 3.39 19.65 -11.25
N GLN A 125 3.12 18.94 -12.35
CA GLN A 125 2.83 19.59 -13.63
C GLN A 125 1.31 19.62 -13.81
N LEU A 126 0.66 20.70 -13.37
CA LEU A 126 -0.58 21.13 -14.00
C LEU A 126 -0.23 21.28 -15.48
N SER A 127 -0.80 20.43 -16.34
CA SER A 127 -0.69 20.63 -17.77
C SER A 127 -1.33 21.98 -18.09
N GLU A 128 -0.52 23.03 -18.25
CA GLU A 128 -0.96 24.36 -18.70
C GLU A 128 -1.61 24.33 -20.10
N SER A 129 -1.58 23.17 -20.76
CA SER A 129 -2.38 22.87 -21.95
C SER A 129 -3.56 21.98 -21.55
N SER A 130 -4.77 22.52 -21.61
CA SER A 130 -6.05 21.81 -21.54
C SER A 130 -6.30 20.85 -22.74
N THR A 131 -5.24 20.37 -23.39
CA THR A 131 -5.28 19.57 -24.63
C THR A 131 -4.25 18.42 -24.69
N THR A 132 -3.49 18.13 -23.63
CA THR A 132 -2.41 17.11 -23.72
C THR A 132 -2.57 15.99 -22.69
N SER A 133 -3.28 14.92 -23.10
CA SER A 133 -3.06 13.47 -22.85
C SER A 133 -2.28 12.99 -21.60
N GLY A 134 -2.40 13.65 -20.45
CA GLY A 134 -1.89 13.15 -19.17
C GLY A 134 -2.82 12.06 -18.60
N LYS A 135 -2.25 11.01 -18.02
CA LYS A 135 -2.99 10.01 -17.24
C LYS A 135 -3.77 10.75 -16.14
N ASP A 136 -5.10 10.65 -16.12
CA ASP A 136 -5.91 11.12 -14.99
C ASP A 136 -5.46 10.34 -13.75
N LYS A 137 -4.86 11.06 -12.79
CA LYS A 137 -4.24 10.46 -11.61
C LYS A 137 -5.23 10.30 -10.46
N SER A 138 -6.44 10.83 -10.60
CA SER A 138 -7.51 10.65 -9.63
C SER A 138 -8.19 9.30 -9.83
N GLY A 139 -8.59 8.64 -8.74
CA GLY A 139 -9.40 7.43 -8.78
C GLY A 139 -9.01 6.41 -7.72
N PHE A 140 -9.36 5.15 -7.93
CA PHE A 140 -9.02 4.08 -7.00
C PHE A 140 -7.52 3.81 -6.95
N TYR A 141 -7.03 3.52 -5.74
CA TYR A 141 -5.68 3.10 -5.45
C TYR A 141 -5.69 1.85 -4.56
N ILE A 142 -4.84 0.88 -4.89
CA ILE A 142 -4.39 -0.16 -3.96
C ILE A 142 -2.94 0.14 -3.59
N THR A 143 -2.63 0.23 -2.31
CA THR A 143 -1.30 0.61 -1.85
C THR A 143 -0.71 -0.44 -0.94
N VAL A 144 0.57 -0.73 -1.12
CA VAL A 144 1.32 -1.72 -0.35
C VAL A 144 2.57 -1.07 0.25
N ASN A 145 2.71 -1.16 1.56
CA ASN A 145 3.99 -0.96 2.23
C ASN A 145 4.59 -2.30 2.53
N PHE A 146 5.91 -2.37 2.41
CA PHE A 146 6.67 -3.54 2.78
C PHE A 146 8.01 -3.11 3.36
N TYR A 147 8.58 -3.98 4.17
CA TYR A 147 9.95 -3.84 4.64
C TYR A 147 10.67 -5.15 4.38
N ARG A 148 11.76 -5.09 3.61
CA ARG A 148 12.43 -6.26 3.05
C ARG A 148 11.43 -7.11 2.25
N LYS A 149 11.03 -8.26 2.77
CA LYS A 149 10.08 -9.19 2.13
C LYS A 149 8.74 -9.28 2.86
N ALA A 150 8.53 -8.56 3.95
CA ALA A 150 7.27 -8.58 4.67
C ALA A 150 6.38 -7.44 4.17
N ILE A 151 5.16 -7.74 3.71
CA ILE A 151 4.12 -6.72 3.60
C ILE A 151 3.83 -6.21 5.01
N THR A 152 3.79 -4.89 5.18
CA THR A 152 3.57 -4.24 6.48
C THR A 152 2.26 -3.47 6.54
N LEU A 153 1.70 -3.09 5.39
CA LEU A 153 0.39 -2.44 5.31
C LEU A 153 -0.18 -2.55 3.89
N LEU A 154 -1.42 -3.01 3.77
CA LEU A 154 -2.21 -3.01 2.55
C LEU A 154 -3.40 -2.06 2.72
N ARG A 155 -3.68 -1.23 1.71
CA ARG A 155 -4.82 -0.29 1.73
C ARG A 155 -5.53 -0.24 0.38
N ILE A 156 -6.81 0.11 0.42
CA ILE A 156 -7.60 0.52 -0.75
C ILE A 156 -8.29 1.85 -0.48
N GLY A 157 -8.43 2.68 -1.51
CA GLY A 157 -9.27 3.87 -1.41
C GLY A 157 -9.25 4.69 -2.69
N TRP A 158 -9.69 5.95 -2.59
CA TRP A 158 -9.67 6.89 -3.70
C TRP A 158 -8.71 8.04 -3.39
N ILE A 159 -7.78 8.31 -4.29
CA ILE A 159 -6.84 9.44 -4.16
C ILE A 159 -7.07 10.36 -5.33
N ASP A 160 -7.20 11.66 -5.05
CA ASP A 160 -7.26 12.71 -6.04
C ASP A 160 -5.87 13.23 -6.40
N GLN A 161 -5.70 13.80 -7.59
CA GLN A 161 -4.41 14.36 -8.00
C GLN A 161 -3.91 15.46 -7.03
N ASP A 162 -4.81 16.25 -6.46
CA ASP A 162 -4.51 17.36 -5.53
C ASP A 162 -4.28 16.91 -4.08
N ASP A 163 -4.49 15.62 -3.78
CA ASP A 163 -4.08 15.01 -2.50
C ASP A 163 -2.57 14.86 -2.38
N TRP A 164 -1.86 14.87 -3.51
CA TRP A 164 -0.41 14.83 -3.55
C TRP A 164 0.17 16.22 -3.31
N ILE A 165 0.97 16.35 -2.26
CA ILE A 165 1.74 17.54 -1.96
C ILE A 165 3.01 17.52 -2.83
N PRO A 166 3.16 18.47 -3.77
CA PRO A 166 4.38 18.62 -4.54
C PRO A 166 5.50 19.12 -3.63
N GLN A 167 6.71 18.56 -3.75
CA GLN A 167 7.89 19.14 -3.10
C GLN A 167 8.47 20.25 -3.98
N GLY A 168 8.77 21.41 -3.37
CA GLY A 168 9.16 22.64 -4.06
C GLY A 168 10.62 22.70 -4.55
N ALA A 169 11.49 21.79 -4.09
CA ALA A 169 12.91 21.78 -4.49
C ALA A 169 13.15 20.96 -5.77
N ALA A 170 14.01 21.46 -6.67
CA ALA A 170 14.32 20.82 -7.95
C ALA A 170 15.15 19.52 -7.84
N THR A 171 15.53 19.12 -6.63
CA THR A 171 16.40 17.98 -6.32
C THR A 171 15.59 16.74 -5.94
N GLY A 172 15.20 15.92 -6.91
CA GLY A 172 14.92 14.48 -6.75
C GLY A 172 13.87 13.99 -5.74
N GLN A 173 13.17 14.86 -5.01
CA GLN A 173 12.25 14.44 -3.95
C GLN A 173 10.88 14.06 -4.51
N ALA A 174 10.32 12.97 -3.97
CA ALA A 174 9.02 12.43 -4.35
C ALA A 174 7.86 13.24 -3.74
N ALA A 175 6.71 13.25 -4.41
CA ALA A 175 5.49 13.83 -3.86
C ALA A 175 4.99 13.00 -2.68
N VAL A 176 4.36 13.62 -1.69
CA VAL A 176 3.84 12.93 -0.49
C VAL A 176 2.35 13.20 -0.35
N LEU A 177 1.60 12.26 0.22
CA LEU A 177 0.17 12.47 0.50
C LEU A 177 -0.03 13.31 1.76
N LYS A 178 -1.10 14.11 1.78
CA LYS A 178 -1.56 14.81 2.97
C LYS A 178 -1.97 13.81 4.08
N PRO A 179 -1.77 14.11 5.37
CA PRO A 179 -2.14 13.22 6.48
C PRO A 179 -3.60 12.76 6.46
N GLU A 180 -4.53 13.66 6.14
CA GLU A 180 -5.98 13.39 6.08
C GLU A 180 -6.36 12.35 5.01
N VAL A 181 -5.54 12.18 3.97
CA VAL A 181 -5.76 11.17 2.92
C VAL A 181 -5.52 9.78 3.49
N TYR A 182 -4.44 9.60 4.26
CA TYR A 182 -4.20 8.34 4.97
C TYR A 182 -5.30 8.03 5.97
N GLN A 183 -5.78 9.05 6.68
CA GLN A 183 -6.75 8.87 7.76
C GLN A 183 -8.17 8.57 7.25
N TYR A 184 -8.59 9.20 6.15
CA TYR A 184 -9.99 9.20 5.75
C TYR A 184 -10.25 8.68 4.33
N LYS A 185 -9.27 8.73 3.42
CA LYS A 185 -9.44 8.31 2.03
C LYS A 185 -8.90 6.91 1.72
N LEU A 186 -8.05 6.36 2.58
CA LEU A 186 -7.46 5.03 2.43
C LEU A 186 -7.87 4.13 3.60
N LEU A 187 -8.58 3.04 3.30
CA LEU A 187 -8.90 2.03 4.30
C LEU A 187 -7.81 0.97 4.36
N GLU A 188 -7.39 0.63 5.58
CA GLU A 188 -6.50 -0.51 5.81
C GLU A 188 -7.24 -1.83 5.57
N ILE A 189 -6.57 -2.73 4.86
CA ILE A 189 -7.00 -4.12 4.68
C ILE A 189 -6.17 -4.97 5.63
N ASN A 190 -6.72 -5.26 6.81
CA ASN A 190 -6.04 -6.03 7.85
C ASN A 190 -5.97 -7.52 7.53
N GLY A 191 -4.93 -8.19 8.04
CA GLY A 191 -4.81 -9.64 7.97
C GLY A 191 -3.52 -10.15 8.63
N PRO A 192 -3.34 -11.48 8.69
CA PRO A 192 -2.24 -12.11 9.42
C PRO A 192 -0.83 -11.71 8.95
N TYR A 193 -0.69 -11.19 7.72
CA TYR A 193 0.57 -10.67 7.20
C TYR A 193 1.18 -9.61 8.12
N ARG A 194 0.36 -8.86 8.87
CA ARG A 194 0.82 -7.83 9.80
C ARG A 194 1.69 -8.41 10.92
N TYR A 195 1.58 -9.71 11.25
CA TYR A 195 2.45 -10.35 12.24
C TYR A 195 3.93 -10.32 11.85
N ALA A 196 4.24 -10.32 10.55
CA ALA A 196 5.61 -10.22 10.05
C ALA A 196 6.14 -8.78 10.02
N SER A 197 5.33 -7.78 10.41
CA SER A 197 5.77 -6.38 10.42
C SER A 197 6.87 -6.16 11.44
N PRO A 198 7.93 -5.40 11.10
CA PRO A 198 9.00 -5.06 12.03
C PRO A 198 8.47 -4.31 13.24
N ILE A 199 9.01 -4.64 14.42
CA ILE A 199 8.59 -4.07 15.69
C ILE A 199 8.73 -2.53 15.72
N GLU A 200 9.69 -1.98 14.98
CA GLU A 200 9.93 -0.54 14.82
C GLU A 200 8.75 0.24 14.25
N LEU A 201 7.79 -0.44 13.62
CA LEU A 201 6.57 0.17 13.10
C LEU A 201 5.49 0.38 14.17
N LEU A 202 5.67 -0.12 15.39
CA LEU A 202 4.77 0.19 16.50
C LEU A 202 5.07 1.56 17.10
N ASN A 203 4.00 2.26 17.44
CA ASN A 203 4.08 3.51 18.17
C ASN A 203 4.80 3.30 19.52
N GLY A 204 5.73 4.19 19.82
CA GLY A 204 6.51 4.16 21.07
C GLY A 204 7.79 3.32 21.04
N ILE A 205 8.16 2.77 19.87
CA ILE A 205 9.41 2.05 19.66
C ILE A 205 10.38 2.91 18.85
N GLY A 206 11.32 3.53 19.55
CA GLY A 206 12.40 4.30 18.93
C GLY A 206 13.69 3.48 18.74
N PRO A 207 14.71 4.05 18.07
CA PRO A 207 15.97 3.36 17.75
C PRO A 207 16.75 2.81 18.95
N LYS A 208 16.57 3.38 20.15
CA LYS A 208 17.17 2.85 21.37
C LYS A 208 16.36 1.70 21.97
N SER A 209 15.03 1.82 21.94
CA SER A 209 14.13 0.81 22.49
C SER A 209 14.19 -0.49 21.69
N VAL A 210 14.28 -0.42 20.35
CA VAL A 210 14.30 -1.61 19.50
C VAL A 210 15.43 -2.59 19.85
N ILE A 211 16.60 -2.09 20.26
CA ILE A 211 17.74 -2.94 20.66
C ILE A 211 17.34 -3.85 21.84
N GLN A 212 16.59 -3.31 22.81
CA GLN A 212 16.10 -4.10 23.94
C GLN A 212 15.12 -5.18 23.50
N PHE A 213 14.26 -4.90 22.52
CA PHE A 213 13.30 -5.87 21.99
C PHE A 213 14.04 -7.00 21.25
N HIS A 214 15.00 -6.64 20.38
CA HIS A 214 15.81 -7.62 19.65
C HIS A 214 16.63 -8.53 20.58
N ASN A 215 17.17 -7.99 21.68
CA ASN A 215 17.91 -8.80 22.68
C ASN A 215 17.02 -9.84 23.38
N GLU A 216 15.71 -9.61 23.43
CA GLU A 216 14.70 -10.51 23.99
C GLU A 216 14.01 -11.35 22.91
N GLY A 217 14.53 -11.36 21.68
CA GLY A 217 13.99 -12.14 20.57
C GLY A 217 12.70 -11.57 19.96
N VAL A 218 12.35 -10.31 20.25
CA VAL A 218 11.14 -9.66 19.74
C VAL A 218 11.48 -8.78 18.54
N TYR A 219 11.31 -9.29 17.32
CA TYR A 219 11.64 -8.59 16.07
C TYR A 219 10.41 -8.09 15.32
N THR A 220 9.26 -8.73 15.54
CA THR A 220 8.04 -8.50 14.79
C THR A 220 6.82 -8.29 15.69
N PHE A 221 5.71 -7.87 15.09
CA PHE A 221 4.42 -7.77 15.79
C PHE A 221 3.97 -9.15 16.32
N GLY A 222 4.23 -10.21 15.57
CA GLY A 222 3.97 -11.60 15.97
C GLY A 222 4.78 -12.01 17.20
N ASP A 223 6.08 -11.69 17.21
CA ASP A 223 6.94 -11.98 18.37
C ASP A 223 6.46 -11.26 19.62
N LEU A 224 6.06 -9.98 19.48
CA LEU A 224 5.53 -9.20 20.61
C LEU A 224 4.23 -9.81 21.13
N LYS A 225 3.34 -10.22 20.22
CA LYS A 225 2.04 -10.84 20.59
C LYS A 225 2.23 -12.15 21.35
N ASN A 226 3.26 -12.91 20.99
CA ASN A 226 3.60 -14.20 21.62
C ASN A 226 4.62 -14.09 22.76
N TYR A 227 5.02 -12.87 23.12
CA TYR A 227 6.08 -12.65 24.09
C TYR A 227 5.66 -13.14 25.49
N SER A 228 6.48 -14.04 26.06
CA SER A 228 6.25 -14.66 27.36
C SER A 228 7.35 -14.33 28.40
N GLY A 229 8.24 -13.39 28.10
CA GLY A 229 9.31 -12.96 29.00
C GLY A 229 8.85 -11.94 30.05
N PHE A 230 9.80 -11.41 30.83
CA PHE A 230 9.51 -10.57 31.99
C PHE A 230 9.88 -9.09 31.84
N SER A 231 10.52 -8.69 30.73
CA SER A 231 10.87 -7.29 30.46
C SER A 231 9.67 -6.33 30.65
N PRO A 232 9.71 -5.43 31.66
CA PRO A 232 8.59 -4.52 31.94
C PRO A 232 8.26 -3.61 30.76
N LYS A 233 9.28 -3.21 29.98
CA LYS A 233 9.11 -2.37 28.79
C LYS A 233 8.34 -3.10 27.70
N ILE A 234 8.69 -4.35 27.40
CA ILE A 234 8.03 -5.14 26.35
C ILE A 234 6.59 -5.47 26.77
N LEU A 235 6.38 -5.88 28.02
CA LEU A 235 5.04 -6.15 28.56
C LEU A 235 4.13 -4.91 28.50
N LYS A 236 4.65 -3.74 28.86
CA LYS A 236 3.93 -2.48 28.73
C LYS A 236 3.59 -2.18 27.26
N THR A 237 4.55 -2.32 26.34
CA THR A 237 4.31 -2.09 24.92
C THR A 237 3.29 -3.07 24.33
N LEU A 238 3.31 -4.35 24.72
CA LEU A 238 2.28 -5.33 24.36
C LEU A 238 0.91 -4.89 24.88
N GLN A 239 0.81 -4.45 26.12
CA GLN A 239 -0.46 -3.97 26.70
C GLN A 239 -0.99 -2.74 25.97
N ASP A 240 -0.14 -1.73 25.77
CA ASP A 240 -0.50 -0.45 25.14
C ASP A 240 -0.94 -0.64 23.66
N ASN A 241 -0.42 -1.68 22.97
CA ASN A 241 -0.75 -1.99 21.57
C ASN A 241 -1.70 -3.17 21.39
N ARG A 242 -2.20 -3.79 22.48
CA ARG A 242 -3.02 -5.01 22.41
C ARG A 242 -4.26 -4.88 21.51
N PRO A 243 -5.04 -3.78 21.53
CA PRO A 243 -6.19 -3.64 20.64
C PRO A 243 -5.80 -3.70 19.16
N PHE A 244 -4.70 -3.04 18.80
CA PHE A 244 -4.17 -3.04 17.44
C PHE A 244 -3.64 -4.42 17.03
N LEU A 245 -2.85 -5.08 17.88
CA LEU A 245 -2.31 -6.43 17.60
C LEU A 245 -3.40 -7.53 17.50
N ASN A 246 -4.60 -7.24 17.99
CA ASN A 246 -5.76 -8.13 17.91
C ASN A 246 -6.74 -7.75 16.79
N SER A 247 -6.50 -6.66 16.05
CA SER A 247 -7.37 -6.23 14.94
C SER A 247 -7.04 -6.90 13.61
N PHE A 248 -6.05 -7.81 13.58
CA PHE A 248 -5.59 -8.52 12.39
C PHE A 248 -5.17 -9.96 12.70
#